data_AF-A0A0C9XQ29-F1
#
_entry.id   AF-A0A0C9XQ29-F1
#
_cell.length_a   1.000
_cell.length_b   1.000
_cell.length_c   1.000
_cell.angle_alpha   90.00
_cell.angle_beta   90.00
_cell.angle_gamma   90.00
#
_symmetry.space_group_name_H-M   'P 1'
#
loop_
_entity.id
_entity.type
_entity.pdbx_description
1 polymer ?
#
loop_
_entity_poly.entity_id
_entity_poly.type
_entity_poly.pdbx_seq_one_letter_code
_entity_poly.pdbx_strand_id
1 'polypeptide(L)'
;MPFSASQVPIVRPTQTIPSGLSPPLSFDSWYILKIYDPRYVVCRERRYSRRDGTLLQDEQLWSLEAELKAATCHHALGLQIWEDDARLNCSEDLEPEAVGELMYYRMAKWVWDDEVDAYQVLNKTSLAGVGVPNFYGAGNLVLDDQRAIVPRVLVVEYISDAVSLHNLQDSGDIGSLKAWHVEALEDVFRKVNKAGVTHQDVDTHNLLIGPKRVVVVDFGQAYIRPRGSTNKQ
;
A
#
# COMPACT_ATOMS: atom_id res chain seq x y z
N MET A 1 0.34 -9.15 -8.83
CA MET A 1 -0.80 -8.22 -9.01
C MET A 1 -0.41 -6.97 -8.27
N PRO A 2 -0.22 -5.83 -8.96
CA PRO A 2 0.06 -4.57 -8.28
C PRO A 2 -1.09 -4.24 -7.31
N PHE A 3 -0.78 -3.57 -6.20
CA PHE A 3 -1.78 -3.13 -5.21
C PHE A 3 -2.58 -4.26 -4.55
N SER A 4 -1.97 -5.42 -4.30
CA SER A 4 -2.64 -6.63 -3.79
C SER A 4 -3.43 -6.50 -2.48
N ALA A 5 -3.22 -5.41 -1.73
CA ALA A 5 -3.92 -5.10 -0.49
C ALA A 5 -4.73 -3.79 -0.52
N SER A 6 -4.85 -3.13 -1.68
CA SER A 6 -5.54 -1.83 -1.76
C SER A 6 -6.29 -1.60 -3.06
N GLN A 7 -7.40 -0.86 -2.98
CA GLN A 7 -8.04 -0.29 -4.17
C GLN A 7 -7.39 1.06 -4.50
N VAL A 8 -7.23 1.36 -5.79
CA VAL A 8 -6.46 2.53 -6.24
C VAL A 8 -7.24 3.38 -7.26
N PRO A 9 -8.28 4.11 -6.82
CA PRO A 9 -8.93 5.11 -7.66
C PRO A 9 -8.07 6.36 -7.92
N ILE A 10 -8.23 6.93 -9.10
CA ILE A 10 -7.79 8.29 -9.43
C ILE A 10 -8.90 9.25 -9.02
N VAL A 11 -8.56 10.25 -8.19
CA VAL A 11 -9.53 11.15 -7.56
C VAL A 11 -9.16 12.61 -7.73
N ARG A 12 -10.14 13.50 -7.53
CA ARG A 12 -9.97 14.96 -7.52
C ARG A 12 -10.78 15.54 -6.34
N PRO A 13 -10.21 16.46 -5.54
CA PRO A 13 -10.95 17.08 -4.44
C PRO A 13 -12.15 17.88 -4.96
N THR A 14 -13.30 17.76 -4.29
CA THR A 14 -14.53 18.50 -4.62
C THR A 14 -14.96 19.45 -3.51
N GLN A 15 -14.34 19.35 -2.34
CA GLN A 15 -14.63 20.17 -1.16
C GLN A 15 -13.35 20.72 -0.53
N THR A 16 -13.49 21.70 0.36
CA THR A 16 -12.39 22.39 1.06
C THR A 16 -11.36 21.41 1.61
N ILE A 17 -10.12 21.55 1.15
CA ILE A 17 -8.99 20.76 1.64
C ILE A 17 -8.59 21.31 3.01
N PRO A 18 -8.45 20.45 4.05
CA PRO A 18 -7.97 20.88 5.36
C PRO A 18 -6.61 21.58 5.25
N SER A 19 -6.46 22.71 5.93
CA SER A 19 -5.17 23.37 6.13
C SER A 19 -4.26 22.45 6.95
N GLY A 20 -3.11 22.03 6.41
CA GLY A 20 -2.14 21.18 7.11
C GLY A 20 -1.49 20.09 6.26
N LEU A 21 -2.00 19.82 5.06
CA LEU A 21 -1.33 18.92 4.11
C LEU A 21 -0.11 19.61 3.48
N SER A 22 0.99 18.86 3.33
CA SER A 22 2.22 19.33 2.70
C SER A 22 2.80 18.26 1.78
N PRO A 23 2.81 18.48 0.45
CA PRO A 23 2.38 19.70 -0.24
C PRO A 23 0.84 19.92 -0.19
N PRO A 24 0.35 21.15 -0.39
CA PRO A 24 -1.08 21.41 -0.44
C PRO A 24 -1.72 20.73 -1.65
N LEU A 25 -2.91 20.16 -1.45
CA LEU A 25 -3.71 19.68 -2.58
C LEU A 25 -4.25 20.87 -3.39
N SER A 26 -4.39 20.65 -4.69
CA SER A 26 -4.96 21.56 -5.67
C SER A 26 -6.29 20.99 -6.14
N PHE A 27 -7.28 21.85 -6.29
CA PHE A 27 -8.55 21.47 -6.87
C PHE A 27 -8.46 21.16 -8.36
N ASP A 28 -7.39 21.53 -9.06
CA ASP A 28 -7.23 21.30 -10.51
C ASP A 28 -6.37 20.10 -10.86
N SER A 29 -5.89 19.38 -9.85
CA SER A 29 -5.01 18.24 -10.03
C SER A 29 -5.71 16.92 -9.72
N TRP A 30 -5.24 15.86 -10.37
CA TRP A 30 -5.62 14.48 -10.08
C TRP A 30 -4.66 13.88 -9.06
N TYR A 31 -5.18 12.95 -8.27
CA TYR A 31 -4.46 12.25 -7.22
C TYR A 31 -4.75 10.77 -7.28
N ILE A 32 -3.86 9.98 -6.69
CA ILE A 32 -4.11 8.59 -6.38
C ILE A 32 -4.57 8.52 -4.93
N LEU A 33 -5.74 7.92 -4.70
CA LEU A 33 -6.21 7.55 -3.38
C LEU A 33 -6.05 6.03 -3.26
N LYS A 34 -5.13 5.55 -2.43
CA LYS A 34 -5.06 4.13 -2.09
C LYS A 34 -5.95 3.86 -0.89
N ILE A 35 -6.81 2.84 -1.00
CA ILE A 35 -7.79 2.44 0.01
C ILE A 35 -7.46 1.03 0.47
N TYR A 36 -7.06 0.89 1.72
CA TYR A 36 -6.73 -0.35 2.40
C TYR A 36 -7.97 -0.80 3.16
N ASP A 37 -8.92 -1.33 2.39
CA ASP A 37 -10.15 -1.90 2.93
C ASP A 37 -10.00 -3.42 3.00
N PRO A 38 -10.11 -4.02 4.21
CA PRO A 38 -9.98 -5.46 4.41
C PRO A 38 -10.92 -6.29 3.55
N ARG A 39 -12.01 -5.71 3.02
CA ARG A 39 -12.94 -6.37 2.08
C ARG A 39 -12.30 -6.80 0.76
N TYR A 40 -11.23 -6.14 0.33
CA TYR A 40 -10.65 -6.32 -1.00
C TYR A 40 -9.21 -6.86 -0.98
N VAL A 41 -8.75 -7.39 0.15
CA VAL A 41 -7.42 -8.02 0.20
C VAL A 41 -7.41 -9.31 -0.62
N VAL A 42 -6.37 -9.51 -1.43
CA VAL A 42 -6.25 -10.67 -2.33
C VAL A 42 -6.32 -12.02 -1.59
N CYS A 43 -5.99 -12.04 -0.29
CA CYS A 43 -6.08 -13.24 0.53
C CYS A 43 -7.52 -13.73 0.80
N ARG A 44 -8.55 -13.02 0.34
CA ARG A 44 -9.94 -13.51 0.33
C ARG A 44 -10.27 -14.37 -0.87
N GLU A 45 -9.53 -14.26 -1.96
CA GLU A 45 -9.82 -14.98 -3.20
C GLU A 45 -9.52 -16.48 -3.07
N ARG A 46 -10.19 -17.30 -3.90
CA ARG A 46 -9.86 -18.72 -4.01
C ARG A 46 -8.40 -18.89 -4.38
N ARG A 47 -7.69 -19.72 -3.62
CA ARG A 47 -6.29 -20.05 -3.89
C ARG A 47 -6.16 -21.52 -4.28
N TYR A 48 -5.51 -21.74 -5.42
CA TYR A 48 -5.16 -23.08 -5.89
C TYR A 48 -3.65 -23.30 -5.83
N SER A 49 -3.25 -24.54 -5.58
CA SER A 49 -1.87 -24.98 -5.65
C SER A 49 -1.37 -24.88 -7.09
N ARG A 50 -0.25 -24.19 -7.28
CA ARG A 50 0.40 -24.08 -8.60
C ARG A 50 0.93 -25.41 -9.12
N ARG A 51 1.14 -26.41 -8.24
CA ARG A 51 1.74 -27.70 -8.62
C ARG A 51 0.74 -28.68 -9.21
N ASP A 52 -0.45 -28.77 -8.63
CA ASP A 52 -1.43 -29.81 -8.93
C ASP A 52 -2.86 -29.27 -9.09
N GLY A 53 -3.07 -27.95 -8.97
CA GLY A 53 -4.39 -27.32 -9.12
C GLY A 53 -5.34 -27.59 -7.95
N THR A 54 -4.87 -28.17 -6.85
CA THR A 54 -5.71 -28.45 -5.68
C THR A 54 -6.16 -27.16 -5.00
N LEU A 55 -7.40 -27.12 -4.50
CA LEU A 55 -7.92 -25.98 -3.75
C LEU A 55 -7.19 -25.90 -2.40
N LEU A 56 -6.44 -24.83 -2.17
CA LEU A 56 -5.73 -24.55 -0.92
C LEU A 56 -6.57 -23.70 0.03
N GLN A 57 -7.41 -22.84 -0.52
CA GLN A 57 -8.29 -21.95 0.23
C GLN A 57 -9.51 -21.63 -0.63
N ASP A 58 -10.71 -21.75 -0.06
CA ASP A 58 -11.91 -21.25 -0.71
C ASP A 58 -12.04 -19.72 -0.55
N GLU A 59 -12.96 -19.13 -1.32
CA GLU A 59 -13.28 -17.70 -1.24
C GLU A 59 -13.86 -17.35 0.14
N GLN A 60 -13.34 -16.31 0.76
CA GLN A 60 -13.84 -15.79 2.04
C GLN A 60 -14.53 -14.45 1.83
N LEU A 61 -15.82 -14.53 1.54
CA LEU A 61 -16.66 -13.36 1.35
C LEU A 61 -16.77 -12.56 2.64
N TRP A 62 -16.68 -11.24 2.51
CA TRP A 62 -16.93 -10.34 3.62
C TRP A 62 -18.40 -10.35 4.05
N SER A 63 -18.64 -10.26 5.35
CA SER A 63 -19.96 -9.97 5.91
C SER A 63 -19.87 -8.97 7.06
N LEU A 64 -20.87 -8.10 7.20
CA LEU A 64 -20.95 -7.15 8.31
C LEU A 64 -21.01 -7.85 9.67
N GLU A 65 -21.67 -9.01 9.75
CA GLU A 65 -21.74 -9.80 10.97
C GLU A 65 -20.35 -10.28 11.43
N ALA A 66 -19.56 -10.83 10.51
CA ALA A 66 -18.20 -11.26 10.81
C ALA A 66 -17.30 -10.07 11.21
N GLU A 67 -17.44 -8.93 10.52
CA GLU A 67 -16.70 -7.70 10.84
C GLU A 67 -17.05 -7.18 12.25
N LEU A 68 -18.33 -7.18 12.63
CA LEU A 68 -18.79 -6.78 13.96
C LEU A 68 -18.29 -7.74 15.05
N LYS A 69 -18.31 -9.05 14.79
CA LYS A 69 -17.73 -10.06 15.70
C LYS A 69 -16.24 -9.80 15.88
N ALA A 70 -15.50 -9.63 14.79
CA ALA A 70 -14.07 -9.31 14.82
C ALA A 70 -13.77 -8.03 15.63
N ALA A 71 -14.51 -6.94 15.40
CA ALA A 71 -14.34 -5.71 16.15
C ALA A 71 -14.61 -5.89 17.66
N THR A 72 -15.65 -6.66 18.00
CA THR A 72 -15.99 -7.00 19.39
C THR A 72 -14.87 -7.83 20.04
N CYS A 73 -14.38 -8.86 19.35
CA CYS A 73 -13.27 -9.70 19.80
C CYS A 73 -12.00 -8.88 20.02
N HIS A 74 -11.64 -7.99 19.09
CA HIS A 74 -10.48 -7.12 19.24
C HIS A 74 -10.59 -6.25 20.51
N HIS A 75 -11.76 -5.66 20.74
CA HIS A 75 -12.00 -4.85 21.94
C HIS A 75 -11.91 -5.68 23.22
N ALA A 76 -12.51 -6.87 23.23
CA ALA A 76 -12.52 -7.78 24.38
C ALA A 76 -11.12 -8.29 24.75
N LEU A 77 -10.25 -8.51 23.76
CA LEU A 77 -8.86 -8.94 23.97
C LEU A 77 -7.96 -7.82 24.56
N GLY A 78 -8.50 -6.61 24.76
CA GLY A 78 -7.74 -5.47 25.29
C GLY A 78 -6.53 -5.11 24.44
N LEU A 79 -6.56 -5.50 23.16
CA LEU A 79 -5.50 -5.20 22.22
C LEU A 79 -5.52 -3.69 21.98
N GLN A 80 -4.59 -2.98 22.64
CA GLN A 80 -4.41 -1.54 22.39
C GLN A 80 -3.90 -1.29 20.98
N ILE A 81 -3.23 -2.28 20.41
CA ILE A 81 -2.69 -2.26 19.06
C ILE A 81 -3.05 -3.60 18.43
N TRP A 82 -3.56 -3.54 17.20
CA TRP A 82 -3.92 -4.71 16.40
C TRP A 82 -2.71 -5.57 15.99
N GLU A 83 -1.51 -5.31 16.54
CA GLU A 83 -0.20 -5.85 16.13
C GLU A 83 0.27 -7.07 16.95
N ASP A 84 -0.44 -7.46 18.02
CA ASP A 84 -0.04 -8.57 18.88
C ASP A 84 -0.37 -9.94 18.26
N ASP A 85 0.55 -10.44 17.43
CA ASP A 85 0.38 -11.67 16.62
C ASP A 85 0.18 -12.93 17.47
N ALA A 86 0.83 -12.97 18.64
CA ALA A 86 0.80 -14.11 19.55
C ALA A 86 -0.57 -14.36 20.20
N ARG A 87 -1.48 -13.38 20.24
CA ARG A 87 -2.76 -13.51 20.96
C ARG A 87 -3.93 -13.98 20.10
N LEU A 88 -3.89 -13.77 18.78
CA LEU A 88 -4.97 -14.26 17.90
C LEU A 88 -4.92 -15.77 17.68
N ASN A 89 -3.74 -16.36 17.69
CA ASN A 89 -3.56 -17.81 17.57
C ASN A 89 -3.92 -18.59 18.87
N CYS A 90 -4.31 -17.91 19.95
CA CYS A 90 -4.43 -18.53 21.29
C CYS A 90 -5.83 -18.49 21.89
N SER A 91 -6.84 -18.00 21.18
CA SER A 91 -8.22 -18.06 21.66
C SER A 91 -8.97 -19.14 20.91
N GLU A 92 -9.01 -20.36 21.47
CA GLU A 92 -9.85 -21.47 20.97
C GLU A 92 -11.34 -21.08 20.89
N ASP A 93 -11.74 -20.00 21.58
CA ASP A 93 -13.11 -19.48 21.64
C ASP A 93 -13.50 -18.52 20.51
N LEU A 94 -12.60 -18.21 19.56
CA LEU A 94 -12.93 -17.31 18.45
C LEU A 94 -13.57 -18.06 17.28
N GLU A 95 -14.74 -17.58 16.87
CA GLU A 95 -15.41 -18.02 15.64
C GLU A 95 -14.47 -17.83 14.42
N PRO A 96 -14.32 -18.83 13.54
CA PRO A 96 -13.39 -18.78 12.42
C PRO A 96 -13.55 -17.55 11.52
N GLU A 97 -14.78 -17.09 11.30
CA GLU A 97 -15.08 -15.92 10.48
C GLU A 97 -14.54 -14.63 11.12
N ALA A 98 -14.64 -14.51 12.45
CA ALA A 98 -14.08 -13.36 13.15
C ALA A 98 -12.55 -13.36 13.08
N VAL A 99 -11.92 -14.53 13.21
CA VAL A 99 -10.46 -14.69 13.06
C VAL A 99 -10.01 -14.26 11.65
N GLY A 100 -10.74 -14.70 10.62
CA GLY A 100 -10.47 -14.31 9.23
C GLY A 100 -10.52 -12.79 9.04
N GLU A 101 -11.59 -12.14 9.51
CA GLU A 101 -11.75 -10.68 9.41
C GLU A 101 -10.65 -9.91 10.17
N LEU A 102 -10.25 -10.37 11.37
CA LEU A 102 -9.13 -9.80 12.13
C LEU A 102 -7.82 -9.92 11.35
N MET A 103 -7.56 -11.08 10.74
CA MET A 103 -6.37 -11.32 9.92
C MET A 103 -6.35 -10.40 8.69
N TYR A 104 -7.47 -10.29 7.96
CA TYR A 104 -7.55 -9.42 6.79
C TYR A 104 -7.35 -7.94 7.12
N TYR A 105 -7.89 -7.49 8.26
CA TYR A 105 -7.62 -6.15 8.75
C TYR A 105 -6.15 -5.92 9.06
N ARG A 106 -5.49 -6.87 9.74
CA ARG A 106 -4.06 -6.79 10.04
C ARG A 106 -3.22 -6.68 8.79
N MET A 107 -3.49 -7.53 7.80
CA MET A 107 -2.78 -7.49 6.53
C MET A 107 -2.91 -6.13 5.84
N ALA A 108 -4.14 -5.60 5.74
CA ALA A 108 -4.36 -4.28 5.14
C ALA A 108 -3.67 -3.16 5.92
N LYS A 109 -3.70 -3.22 7.26
CA LYS A 109 -3.05 -2.23 8.13
C LYS A 109 -1.52 -2.28 8.03
N TRP A 110 -0.90 -3.46 8.08
CA TRP A 110 0.57 -3.57 7.97
C TRP A 110 1.09 -2.99 6.66
N VAL A 111 0.46 -3.33 5.54
CA VAL A 111 0.84 -2.76 4.24
C VAL A 111 0.66 -1.25 4.22
N TRP A 112 -0.42 -0.73 4.83
CA TRP A 112 -0.63 0.71 4.96
C TRP A 112 0.43 1.38 5.83
N ASP A 113 0.77 0.81 6.99
CA ASP A 113 1.78 1.38 7.91
C ASP A 113 3.14 1.45 7.22
N ASP A 114 3.59 0.35 6.60
CA ASP A 114 4.86 0.27 5.89
C ASP A 114 4.94 1.32 4.77
N GLU A 115 3.87 1.46 3.98
CA GLU A 115 3.82 2.42 2.89
C GLU A 115 3.78 3.87 3.37
N VAL A 116 2.97 4.16 4.39
CA VAL A 116 2.88 5.51 4.98
C VAL A 116 4.21 5.91 5.59
N ASP A 117 4.85 5.05 6.37
CA ASP A 117 6.12 5.37 7.00
C ASP A 117 7.22 5.56 5.95
N ALA A 118 7.25 4.74 4.89
CA ALA A 118 8.18 4.90 3.79
C ALA A 118 8.01 6.25 3.10
N TYR A 119 6.76 6.61 2.76
CA TYR A 119 6.48 7.91 2.17
C TYR A 119 6.81 9.07 3.12
N GLN A 120 6.53 8.97 4.42
CA GLN A 120 6.89 10.01 5.38
C GLN A 120 8.40 10.25 5.48
N VAL A 121 9.22 9.20 5.32
CA VAL A 121 10.68 9.32 5.25
C VAL A 121 11.10 9.97 3.93
N LEU A 122 10.59 9.45 2.80
CA LEU A 122 10.98 9.89 1.47
C LEU A 122 10.52 11.32 1.14
N ASN A 123 9.38 11.75 1.69
CA ASN A 123 8.82 13.09 1.52
C ASN A 123 9.72 14.20 2.12
N LYS A 124 10.65 13.83 3.01
CA LYS A 124 11.64 14.74 3.60
C LYS A 124 12.92 14.85 2.78
N THR A 125 12.99 14.16 1.64
CA THR A 125 14.16 14.10 0.76
C THR A 125 13.88 14.79 -0.57
N SER A 126 14.92 14.98 -1.38
CA SER A 126 14.77 15.50 -2.75
C SER A 126 14.17 14.49 -3.74
N LEU A 127 13.73 13.31 -3.29
CA LEU A 127 13.11 12.30 -4.15
C LEU A 127 11.64 12.56 -4.41
N ALA A 128 10.93 13.20 -3.47
CA ALA A 128 9.50 13.45 -3.58
C ALA A 128 9.18 14.35 -4.79
N GLY A 129 8.27 13.89 -5.64
CA GLY A 129 7.94 14.55 -6.90
C GLY A 129 9.04 14.44 -7.97
N VAL A 130 10.07 13.62 -7.77
CA VAL A 130 11.17 13.44 -8.73
C VAL A 130 11.37 11.96 -9.05
N GLY A 131 11.74 11.17 -8.05
CA GLY A 131 11.97 9.72 -8.17
C GLY A 131 10.93 8.87 -7.47
N VAL A 132 10.13 9.48 -6.60
CA VAL A 132 8.97 8.88 -5.93
C VAL A 132 7.80 9.88 -5.97
N PRO A 133 6.54 9.43 -5.90
CA PRO A 133 5.38 10.32 -5.84
C PRO A 133 5.47 11.32 -4.68
N ASN A 134 4.90 12.51 -4.84
CA ASN A 134 4.58 13.34 -3.69
C ASN A 134 3.58 12.61 -2.77
N PHE A 135 3.85 12.63 -1.47
CA PHE A 135 2.94 12.13 -0.44
C PHE A 135 2.19 13.30 0.18
N TYR A 136 0.87 13.31 0.02
CA TYR A 136 0.02 14.40 0.49
C TYR A 136 -0.51 14.15 1.89
N GLY A 137 -0.73 12.88 2.26
CA GLY A 137 -1.17 12.51 3.59
C GLY A 137 -1.81 11.12 3.64
N ALA A 138 -2.19 10.73 4.85
CA ALA A 138 -2.88 9.47 5.13
C ALA A 138 -3.96 9.70 6.20
N GLY A 139 -4.94 8.79 6.25
CA GLY A 139 -6.06 8.92 7.16
C GLY A 139 -7.02 7.75 7.09
N ASN A 140 -8.26 8.00 7.50
CA ASN A 140 -9.33 7.02 7.51
C ASN A 140 -10.37 7.36 6.43
N LEU A 141 -10.93 6.35 5.78
CA LEU A 141 -12.06 6.52 4.86
C LEU A 141 -13.36 6.49 5.67
N VAL A 142 -14.02 7.63 5.75
CA VAL A 142 -15.37 7.72 6.33
C VAL A 142 -16.38 7.50 5.21
N LEU A 143 -17.14 6.43 5.32
CA LEU A 143 -18.20 6.06 4.40
C LEU A 143 -19.55 6.13 5.12
N ASP A 144 -20.62 6.28 4.35
CA ASP A 144 -21.99 6.25 4.88
C ASP A 144 -22.47 4.81 5.19
N ASP A 145 -21.68 3.78 4.81
CA ASP A 145 -22.00 2.39 5.12
C ASP A 145 -21.71 2.04 6.58
N GLN A 146 -22.51 1.13 7.14
CA GLN A 146 -22.26 0.64 8.50
C GLN A 146 -21.00 -0.23 8.47
N ARG A 147 -19.94 0.23 9.13
CA ARG A 147 -18.67 -0.47 9.26
C ARG A 147 -18.25 -0.54 10.72
N ALA A 148 -17.80 -1.71 11.15
CA ALA A 148 -17.13 -1.91 12.42
C ALA A 148 -15.61 -1.66 12.31
N ILE A 149 -15.05 -1.88 11.11
CA ILE A 149 -13.65 -1.65 10.79
C ILE A 149 -13.56 -0.52 9.76
N VAL A 150 -12.92 0.58 10.15
CA VAL A 150 -12.76 1.76 9.28
C VAL A 150 -11.56 1.55 8.34
N PRO A 151 -11.75 1.60 7.01
CA PRO A 151 -10.65 1.47 6.05
C PRO A 151 -9.64 2.60 6.19
N ARG A 152 -8.37 2.30 5.92
CA ARG A 152 -7.28 3.28 5.91
C ARG A 152 -7.01 3.75 4.50
N VAL A 153 -6.54 4.99 4.37
CA VAL A 153 -6.22 5.58 3.07
C VAL A 153 -4.91 6.33 3.09
N LEU A 154 -4.31 6.47 1.91
CA LEU A 154 -3.27 7.45 1.66
C LEU A 154 -3.47 8.13 0.31
N VAL A 155 -2.97 9.36 0.20
CA VAL A 155 -3.08 10.20 -0.98
C VAL A 155 -1.69 10.51 -1.52
N VAL A 156 -1.46 10.13 -2.77
CA VAL A 156 -0.19 10.34 -3.47
C VAL A 156 -0.41 10.97 -4.86
N GLU A 157 0.67 11.47 -5.43
CA GLU A 157 0.67 12.09 -6.76
C GLU A 157 0.17 11.13 -7.85
N TYR A 158 -0.73 11.64 -8.70
CA TYR A 158 -1.03 10.99 -9.97
C TYR A 158 0.00 11.37 -11.03
N ILE A 159 0.62 10.37 -11.64
CA ILE A 159 1.69 10.56 -12.63
C ILE A 159 1.11 10.30 -14.01
N SER A 160 0.56 11.35 -14.61
CA SER A 160 -0.20 11.26 -15.87
C SER A 160 0.66 11.02 -17.11
N ASP A 161 1.97 11.29 -17.04
CA ASP A 161 2.89 11.24 -18.17
C ASP A 161 3.82 10.01 -18.13
N ALA A 162 3.54 9.00 -17.30
CA ALA A 162 4.32 7.78 -17.22
C ALA A 162 3.46 6.54 -17.38
N VAL A 163 4.09 5.46 -17.82
CA VAL A 163 3.50 4.12 -17.96
C VAL A 163 4.32 3.13 -17.15
N SER A 164 3.72 2.05 -16.64
CA SER A 164 4.49 1.03 -15.94
C SER A 164 5.46 0.32 -16.91
N LEU A 165 6.59 -0.12 -16.39
CA LEU A 165 7.55 -0.92 -17.14
C LEU A 165 6.91 -2.23 -17.63
N HIS A 166 6.00 -2.81 -16.83
CA HIS A 166 5.20 -3.96 -17.23
C HIS A 166 4.38 -3.67 -18.49
N ASN A 167 3.66 -2.55 -18.54
CA ASN A 167 2.85 -2.19 -19.71
C ASN A 167 3.71 -1.98 -20.97
N LEU A 168 4.92 -1.43 -20.84
CA LEU A 168 5.86 -1.30 -21.96
C LEU A 168 6.36 -2.66 -22.46
N GLN A 169 6.58 -3.62 -21.56
CA GLN A 169 6.95 -4.99 -21.92
C GLN A 169 5.80 -5.68 -22.68
N ASP A 170 4.59 -5.59 -22.15
CA ASP A 170 3.39 -6.22 -22.72
C ASP A 170 3.01 -5.62 -24.08
N SER A 171 3.19 -4.30 -24.26
CA SER A 171 2.93 -3.63 -25.54
C SER A 171 4.04 -3.81 -26.58
N GLY A 172 5.17 -4.44 -26.20
CA GLY A 172 6.36 -4.56 -27.05
C GLY A 172 7.13 -3.25 -27.26
N ASP A 173 6.80 -2.20 -26.52
CA ASP A 173 7.44 -0.87 -26.63
C ASP A 173 8.65 -0.72 -25.68
N ILE A 174 9.21 -1.84 -25.21
CA ILE A 174 10.39 -1.85 -24.35
C ILE A 174 11.60 -1.16 -25.00
N GLY A 175 11.64 -1.12 -26.35
CA GLY A 175 12.66 -0.42 -27.13
C GLY A 175 12.63 1.11 -26.99
N SER A 176 11.54 1.68 -26.45
CA SER A 176 11.46 3.11 -26.13
C SER A 176 12.34 3.50 -24.92
N LEU A 177 12.78 2.51 -24.13
CA LEU A 177 13.71 2.73 -23.04
C LEU A 177 15.05 3.26 -23.57
N LYS A 178 15.61 4.20 -22.83
CA LYS A 178 16.88 4.88 -23.12
C LYS A 178 17.81 4.66 -21.95
N ALA A 179 19.13 4.71 -22.20
CA ALA A 179 20.14 4.52 -21.17
C ALA A 179 19.90 5.40 -19.93
N TRP A 180 19.50 6.66 -20.13
CA TRP A 180 19.22 7.59 -19.03
C TRP A 180 18.09 7.10 -18.10
N HIS A 181 17.09 6.35 -18.58
CA HIS A 181 16.03 5.82 -17.72
C HIS A 181 16.59 4.80 -16.72
N VAL A 182 17.53 3.96 -17.17
CA VAL A 182 18.21 2.96 -16.33
C VAL A 182 19.09 3.66 -15.29
N GLU A 183 19.89 4.63 -15.73
CA GLU A 183 20.73 5.44 -14.84
C GLU A 183 19.89 6.18 -13.78
N ALA A 184 18.74 6.74 -14.20
CA ALA A 184 17.83 7.43 -13.30
C ALA A 184 17.20 6.46 -12.28
N LEU A 185 16.81 5.25 -12.68
CA LEU A 185 16.28 4.24 -11.77
C LEU A 185 17.33 3.81 -10.74
N GLU A 186 18.57 3.57 -11.18
CA GLU A 186 19.68 3.25 -10.28
C GLU A 186 19.93 4.37 -9.26
N ASP A 187 19.93 5.62 -9.72
CA ASP A 187 20.08 6.79 -8.84
C ASP A 187 18.93 6.92 -7.83
N VAL A 188 17.68 6.70 -8.26
CA VAL A 188 16.51 6.68 -7.37
C VAL A 188 16.67 5.62 -6.30
N PHE A 189 16.97 4.36 -6.65
CA PHE A 189 17.13 3.28 -5.66
C PHE A 189 18.29 3.54 -4.69
N ARG A 190 19.41 4.06 -5.20
CA ARG A 190 20.57 4.46 -4.36
C ARG A 190 20.15 5.50 -3.32
N LYS A 191 19.39 6.51 -3.72
CA LYS A 191 18.90 7.57 -2.84
C LYS A 191 17.83 7.09 -1.87
N VAL A 192 16.91 6.22 -2.30
CA VAL A 192 15.89 5.57 -1.45
C VAL A 192 16.57 4.78 -0.33
N ASN A 193 17.57 3.95 -0.68
CA ASN A 193 18.35 3.19 0.31
C ASN A 193 19.17 4.11 1.24
N LYS A 194 19.77 5.17 0.69
CA LYS A 194 20.48 6.18 1.51
C LYS A 194 19.55 6.89 2.50
N ALA A 195 18.28 7.08 2.16
CA ALA A 195 17.26 7.60 3.07
C ALA A 195 16.83 6.59 4.15
N GLY A 196 17.33 5.36 4.10
CA GLY A 196 17.01 4.30 5.06
C GLY A 196 15.76 3.50 4.69
N VAL A 197 15.26 3.59 3.46
CA VAL A 197 14.09 2.84 2.97
C VAL A 197 14.55 1.77 2.00
N THR A 198 13.99 0.56 2.09
CA THR A 198 14.18 -0.52 1.12
C THR A 198 12.81 -0.98 0.64
N HIS A 199 12.56 -0.98 -0.67
CA HIS A 199 11.24 -1.24 -1.24
C HIS A 199 10.69 -2.66 -0.99
N GLN A 200 11.58 -3.65 -0.93
CA GLN A 200 11.35 -5.11 -0.85
C GLN A 200 10.49 -5.77 -1.95
N ASP A 201 9.62 -5.02 -2.62
CA ASP A 201 8.76 -5.54 -3.70
C ASP A 201 9.04 -4.84 -5.04
N VAL A 202 10.29 -4.89 -5.50
CA VAL A 202 10.68 -4.26 -6.78
C VAL A 202 10.26 -5.16 -7.93
N ASP A 203 9.20 -4.78 -8.62
CA ASP A 203 8.70 -5.45 -9.82
C ASP A 203 8.46 -4.46 -10.97
N THR A 204 8.12 -4.96 -12.16
CA THR A 204 7.90 -4.09 -13.34
C THR A 204 6.59 -3.30 -13.28
N HIS A 205 5.66 -3.61 -12.39
CA HIS A 205 4.43 -2.83 -12.19
C HIS A 205 4.70 -1.60 -11.32
N ASN A 206 5.67 -1.70 -10.41
CA ASN A 206 6.04 -0.68 -9.43
C ASN A 206 7.06 0.35 -9.96
N LEU A 207 7.44 0.22 -11.23
CA LEU A 207 8.35 1.14 -11.92
C LEU A 207 7.61 1.87 -13.03
N LEU A 208 7.43 3.18 -12.88
CA LEU A 208 6.83 4.04 -13.88
C LEU A 208 7.91 4.73 -14.72
N ILE A 209 7.76 4.67 -16.03
CA ILE A 209 8.65 5.24 -17.03
C ILE A 209 7.91 6.37 -17.74
N GLY A 210 8.38 7.59 -17.54
CA GLY A 210 7.90 8.78 -18.24
C GLY A 210 9.00 9.45 -19.06
N PRO A 211 8.65 10.36 -19.97
CA PRO A 211 9.61 11.03 -20.84
C PRO A 211 10.56 11.98 -20.09
N LYS A 212 10.22 12.36 -18.86
CA LYS A 212 10.95 13.34 -18.05
C LYS A 212 11.57 12.75 -16.78
N ARG A 213 11.03 11.66 -16.26
CA ARG A 213 11.48 11.03 -15.01
C ARG A 213 11.04 9.57 -14.97
N VAL A 214 11.74 8.81 -14.15
CA VAL A 214 11.35 7.46 -13.73
C VAL A 214 10.89 7.54 -12.28
N VAL A 215 9.86 6.78 -11.93
CA VAL A 215 9.25 6.87 -10.61
C VAL A 215 9.05 5.48 -10.03
N VAL A 216 9.49 5.29 -8.79
CA VAL A 216 9.23 4.07 -8.01
C VAL A 216 7.98 4.30 -7.15
N VAL A 217 7.03 3.37 -7.19
CA VAL A 217 5.73 3.44 -6.52
C VAL A 217 5.44 2.14 -5.76
N ASP A 218 4.42 2.16 -4.89
CA ASP A 218 3.94 0.97 -4.15
C ASP A 218 4.89 0.46 -3.06
N PHE A 219 5.07 1.27 -2.02
CA PHE A 219 5.94 0.96 -0.88
C PHE A 219 5.24 0.09 0.19
N GLY A 220 4.20 -0.66 -0.18
CA GLY A 220 3.40 -1.50 0.72
C GLY A 220 4.14 -2.64 1.42
N GLN A 221 5.37 -2.96 0.98
CA GLN A 221 6.25 -3.93 1.63
C GLN A 221 7.58 -3.30 2.03
N ALA A 222 7.63 -1.97 2.14
CA ALA A 222 8.88 -1.29 2.38
C ALA A 222 9.40 -1.54 3.79
N TYR A 223 10.70 -1.76 3.90
CA TYR A 223 11.40 -1.82 5.18
C TYR A 223 12.10 -0.49 5.47
N ILE A 224 11.94 0.00 6.69
CA ILE A 224 12.57 1.23 7.16
C ILE A 224 13.63 0.87 8.19
N ARG A 225 14.85 1.32 7.93
CA ARG A 225 15.97 1.09 8.83
C ARG A 225 15.73 1.79 10.17
N PRO A 226 15.87 1.08 11.31
CA PRO A 226 15.81 1.71 12.62
C PRO A 226 16.84 2.84 12.75
N ARG A 227 16.45 3.94 13.40
CA ARG A 227 17.35 5.09 13.62
C ARG A 227 18.56 4.64 14.44
N GLY A 228 19.78 4.93 13.96
CA GLY A 228 21.04 4.62 14.65
C GLY A 228 21.75 3.36 14.17
N SER A 229 21.13 2.56 13.30
CA SER A 229 21.77 1.41 12.66
C SER A 229 22.68 1.88 11.53
N THR A 230 24.00 1.93 11.75
CA THR A 230 24.97 2.10 10.66
C THR A 230 25.18 0.76 9.94
N ASN A 231 25.33 0.82 8.62
CA ASN A 231 25.66 -0.36 7.83
C ASN A 231 27.03 -0.88 8.29
N LYS A 232 27.07 -2.10 8.85
CA LYS A 232 28.27 -2.91 8.72
C LYS A 232 28.34 -3.32 7.25
N GLN A 233 29.22 -2.65 6.50
CA GLN A 233 29.66 -3.10 5.19
C GLN A 233 30.46 -4.40 5.33
#